data_AF-A0A814RFJ6-F1
#
_entry.id   AF-A0A814RFJ6-F1
#
_cell.length_a   1.000
_cell.length_b   1.000
_cell.length_c   1.000
_cell.angle_alpha   90.00
_cell.angle_beta   90.00
_cell.angle_gamma   90.00
#
_symmetry.space_group_name_H-M   'P 1'
#
loop_
_entity.id
_entity.type
_entity.pdbx_description
1 polymer ?
#
loop_
_entity_poly.entity_id
_entity_poly.type
_entity_poly.pdbx_seq_one_letter_code
_entity_poly.pdbx_strand_id
1 'polypeptide(L)'
;MYWRCSNRKCSATITTKDNLGCLNGIDHSCDLSNIEFKCSEVEKCIINRATNEENSLPKIYQEEQAKLIQDGYDYEGVAAFLNSNKTKILQKAYRARTALNPAKVKTKSDIDLDNEFGKTKDDKPFVIFDSNDSDRIIGFCSAIGLEILSKSKSFHVDGTFKSTPGVFYQTFGIHGWILNQMFPCVFALLGEKSERIYKKMLGLLKDACQRRGIFLNPDILASDFELASINAFKFHFPGIQIYGCQFHFAQAVRRKVDNLGLKIAFSANDDIQFFVKPFIALSMVPLDRLDEAFLVLLEKKDELIKNLDLNSNIPAEAINTQTGRGRGRGRGRSRGRGRGRGRASGAEENFEEINVQQTSNQALLIEEFVTYFVDTWFEGPFSVEFWNVSNTIGPRTNNHVEGFHNKLNSWLNKAHPDVYQLINIFKLIESGVSVDYTARLTGFSEPK
;
A
#
# COMPACT_ATOMS: atom_id res chain seq x y z
N MET A 1 26.56 -49.40 1.51
CA MET A 1 26.38 -47.92 1.45
C MET A 1 27.28 -47.25 2.48
N TYR A 2 27.70 -46.01 2.23
CA TYR A 2 28.49 -45.21 3.16
C TYR A 2 27.59 -44.17 3.85
N TRP A 3 27.67 -44.13 5.19
CA TRP A 3 26.86 -43.28 6.05
C TRP A 3 27.78 -42.44 6.93
N ARG A 4 27.42 -41.19 7.20
CA ARG A 4 28.16 -40.29 8.08
C ARG A 4 27.22 -39.64 9.08
N CYS A 5 27.71 -39.38 10.29
CA CYS A 5 26.97 -38.63 11.30
C CYS A 5 26.49 -37.26 10.77
N SER A 6 25.27 -36.86 11.13
CA SER A 6 24.63 -35.59 10.75
C SER A 6 25.27 -34.37 11.41
N ASN A 7 25.92 -34.52 12.57
CA ASN A 7 26.71 -33.47 13.21
C ASN A 7 28.05 -33.30 12.47
N ARG A 8 28.26 -32.16 11.79
CA ARG A 8 29.47 -31.89 11.00
C ARG A 8 30.78 -31.83 11.79
N LYS A 9 30.72 -31.62 13.11
CA LYS A 9 31.88 -31.67 14.01
C LYS A 9 32.22 -33.10 14.46
N CYS A 10 31.33 -34.07 14.18
CA CYS A 10 31.54 -35.47 14.47
C CYS A 10 32.18 -36.18 13.27
N SER A 11 33.18 -37.01 13.55
CA SER A 11 33.91 -37.81 12.56
C SER A 11 33.35 -39.23 12.38
N ALA A 12 32.27 -39.59 13.08
CA ALA A 12 31.70 -40.93 13.05
C ALA A 12 31.10 -41.27 11.67
N THR A 13 31.43 -42.46 11.17
CA THR A 13 30.97 -42.98 9.86
C THR A 13 30.61 -44.45 9.98
N ILE A 14 29.68 -44.93 9.15
CA ILE A 14 29.31 -46.35 9.04
C ILE A 14 29.42 -46.75 7.58
N THR A 15 30.10 -47.86 7.32
CA THR A 15 30.04 -48.50 6.00
C THR A 15 29.25 -49.80 6.13
N THR A 16 28.19 -49.91 5.35
CA THR A 16 27.36 -51.11 5.26
C THR A 16 27.77 -51.92 4.04
N LYS A 17 28.15 -53.18 4.25
CA LYS A 17 28.34 -54.20 3.21
C LYS A 17 27.57 -55.45 3.66
N ASP A 18 26.72 -55.99 2.79
CA ASP A 18 25.96 -57.22 3.05
C ASP A 18 25.15 -57.20 4.36
N ASN A 19 24.47 -56.08 4.64
CA ASN A 19 23.69 -55.83 5.87
C ASN A 19 24.48 -55.91 7.19
N LEU A 20 25.81 -56.02 7.15
CA LEU A 20 26.69 -55.86 8.29
C LEU A 20 27.27 -54.44 8.27
N GLY A 21 26.95 -53.66 9.31
CA GLY A 21 27.48 -52.31 9.50
C GLY A 21 28.81 -52.35 10.25
N CYS A 22 29.89 -51.91 9.62
CA CYS A 22 31.14 -51.62 10.33
C CYS A 22 31.16 -50.13 10.70
N LEU A 23 31.14 -49.84 12.00
CA LEU A 23 31.27 -48.51 12.55
C LEU A 23 32.75 -48.12 12.49
N ASN A 24 33.08 -47.15 11.63
CA ASN A 24 34.43 -46.62 11.48
C ASN A 24 34.46 -45.25 12.18
N GLY A 25 34.99 -45.20 13.39
CA GLY A 25 35.10 -43.96 14.17
C GLY A 25 35.11 -44.16 15.69
N ILE A 26 34.88 -43.04 16.40
CA ILE A 26 34.78 -42.94 17.86
C ILE A 26 33.36 -43.37 18.29
N ASP A 27 33.20 -43.89 19.52
CA ASP A 27 31.89 -44.13 20.13
C ASP A 27 30.98 -42.90 19.97
N HIS A 28 29.81 -43.13 19.40
CA HIS A 28 28.95 -42.07 18.87
C HIS A 28 27.58 -42.09 19.55
N SER A 29 27.35 -41.13 20.44
CA SER A 29 26.04 -40.77 21.00
C SER A 29 25.77 -39.31 20.67
N CYS A 30 25.24 -39.04 19.47
CA CYS A 30 24.66 -37.75 19.16
C CYS A 30 23.15 -37.90 19.12
N ASP A 31 22.47 -37.06 19.90
CA ASP A 31 21.03 -37.06 19.98
C ASP A 31 20.42 -36.74 18.59
N LEU A 32 19.48 -37.59 18.15
CA LEU A 32 18.70 -37.43 16.92
C LEU A 32 17.75 -36.23 17.01
N SER A 33 17.62 -35.62 18.20
CA SER A 33 16.93 -34.35 18.46
C SER A 33 17.59 -33.13 17.83
N ASN A 34 18.50 -33.30 16.86
CA ASN A 34 19.17 -32.19 16.21
C ASN A 34 18.19 -31.46 15.27
N ILE A 35 17.38 -30.60 15.88
CA ILE A 35 16.38 -29.75 15.26
C ILE A 35 16.98 -28.92 14.12
N GLU A 36 18.27 -28.62 14.18
CA GLU A 36 19.00 -27.91 13.10
C GLU A 36 19.06 -28.75 11.82
N PHE A 37 19.26 -30.07 11.91
CA PHE A 37 19.31 -30.95 10.74
C PHE A 37 17.92 -31.05 10.08
N LYS A 38 16.89 -31.29 10.88
CA LYS A 38 15.50 -31.38 10.39
C LYS A 38 15.02 -30.05 9.83
N CYS A 39 15.36 -28.94 10.47
CA CYS A 39 15.05 -27.63 9.92
C CYS A 39 15.83 -27.32 8.63
N SER A 40 17.04 -27.85 8.45
CA SER A 40 17.77 -27.75 7.16
C SER A 40 17.07 -28.54 6.06
N GLU A 41 16.48 -29.70 6.36
CA GLU A 41 15.66 -30.45 5.40
C GLU A 41 14.37 -29.71 5.06
N VAL A 42 13.72 -29.09 6.05
CA VAL A 42 12.55 -28.22 5.82
C VAL A 42 12.89 -27.04 4.92
N GLU A 43 14.04 -26.38 5.11
CA GLU A 43 14.48 -25.33 4.20
C GLU A 43 14.56 -25.83 2.75
N LYS A 44 15.15 -27.01 2.51
CA LYS A 44 15.22 -27.61 1.16
C LYS A 44 13.84 -27.95 0.62
N CYS A 45 12.95 -28.47 1.46
CA CYS A 45 11.57 -28.78 1.07
C CYS A 45 10.83 -27.50 0.66
N ILE A 46 10.92 -26.43 1.45
CA ILE A 46 10.32 -25.13 1.13
C ILE A 46 10.84 -24.61 -0.21
N ILE A 47 12.15 -24.69 -0.47
CA ILE A 47 12.75 -24.24 -1.73
C ILE A 47 12.26 -25.09 -2.92
N ASN A 48 12.22 -26.42 -2.76
CA ASN A 48 11.73 -27.33 -3.81
C ASN A 48 10.23 -27.12 -4.09
N ARG A 49 9.41 -26.99 -3.05
CA ARG A 49 7.98 -26.67 -3.20
C ARG A 49 7.79 -25.30 -3.83
N ALA A 50 8.67 -24.33 -3.53
CA ALA A 50 8.59 -23.01 -4.16
C ALA A 50 8.80 -23.06 -5.68
N THR A 51 9.57 -24.00 -6.22
CA THR A 51 9.78 -24.14 -7.68
C THR A 51 8.74 -25.03 -8.36
N ASN A 52 8.05 -25.90 -7.62
CA ASN A 52 7.13 -26.90 -8.19
C ASN A 52 5.65 -26.66 -7.85
N GLU A 53 5.36 -25.74 -6.92
CA GLU A 53 4.00 -25.43 -6.48
C GLU A 53 3.71 -23.93 -6.55
N GLU A 54 2.43 -23.62 -6.71
CA GLU A 54 1.93 -22.25 -6.85
C GLU A 54 1.53 -21.59 -5.53
N ASN A 55 1.51 -22.33 -4.42
CA ASN A 55 1.17 -21.81 -3.11
C ASN A 55 2.07 -20.62 -2.73
N SER A 56 1.52 -19.67 -1.95
CA SER A 56 2.32 -18.53 -1.46
C SER A 56 3.47 -19.03 -0.58
N LEU A 57 4.64 -18.38 -0.65
CA LEU A 57 5.78 -18.78 0.17
C LEU A 57 5.45 -18.77 1.69
N PRO A 58 4.67 -17.82 2.22
CA PRO A 58 4.19 -17.90 3.60
C PRO A 58 3.36 -19.15 3.90
N LYS A 59 2.48 -19.57 2.98
CA LYS A 59 1.66 -20.78 3.14
C LYS A 59 2.52 -22.04 3.10
N ILE A 60 3.41 -22.17 2.10
CA ILE A 60 4.36 -23.29 2.02
C ILE A 60 5.18 -23.39 3.31
N TYR A 61 5.70 -22.26 3.80
CA TYR A 61 6.46 -22.20 5.04
C TYR A 61 5.64 -22.66 6.25
N GLN A 62 4.39 -22.19 6.38
CA GLN A 62 3.50 -22.59 7.48
C GLN A 62 3.15 -24.08 7.45
N GLU A 63 2.89 -24.63 6.26
CA GLU A 63 2.59 -26.06 6.09
C GLU A 63 3.80 -26.93 6.43
N GLU A 64 5.00 -26.57 5.99
CA GLU A 64 6.22 -27.31 6.34
C GLU A 64 6.55 -27.19 7.83
N GLN A 65 6.29 -26.04 8.46
CA GLN A 65 6.39 -25.91 9.92
C GLN A 65 5.38 -26.81 10.63
N ALA A 66 4.13 -26.87 10.16
CA ALA A 66 3.08 -27.69 10.74
C ALA A 66 3.40 -29.20 10.65
N LYS A 67 4.02 -29.66 9.55
CA LYS A 67 4.47 -31.06 9.39
C LYS A 67 5.47 -31.46 10.47
N LEU A 68 6.46 -30.61 10.80
CA LEU A 68 7.40 -30.91 11.88
C LEU A 68 6.72 -31.07 13.23
N ILE A 69 5.71 -30.25 13.52
CA ILE A 69 4.95 -30.36 14.78
C ILE A 69 4.16 -31.68 14.80
N GLN A 70 3.58 -32.08 13.67
CA GLN A 70 2.86 -33.36 13.52
C GLN A 70 3.79 -34.57 13.67
N ASP A 71 5.04 -34.46 13.23
CA ASP A 71 6.07 -35.49 13.37
C ASP A 71 6.60 -35.63 14.83
N GLY A 72 6.04 -34.88 15.79
CA GLY A 72 6.34 -35.00 17.21
C GLY A 72 7.51 -34.15 17.71
N TYR A 73 7.98 -33.18 16.91
CA TYR A 73 9.02 -32.23 17.34
C TYR A 73 8.45 -31.13 18.24
N ASP A 74 9.25 -30.73 19.24
CA ASP A 74 8.87 -29.69 20.19
C ASP A 74 8.61 -28.34 19.50
N TYR A 75 7.48 -27.72 19.84
CA TYR A 75 7.03 -26.47 19.23
C TYR A 75 7.99 -25.31 19.51
N GLU A 76 8.49 -25.19 20.74
CA GLU A 76 9.37 -24.08 21.12
C GLU A 76 10.69 -24.16 20.35
N GLY A 77 11.28 -25.35 20.24
CA GLY A 77 12.48 -25.59 19.47
C GLY A 77 12.30 -25.33 17.96
N VAL A 78 11.19 -25.80 17.38
CA VAL A 78 10.90 -25.61 15.93
C VAL A 78 10.67 -24.13 15.65
N ALA A 79 9.88 -23.45 16.49
CA ALA A 79 9.62 -22.03 16.39
C ALA A 79 10.90 -21.21 16.56
N ALA A 80 11.76 -21.54 17.51
CA ALA A 80 13.02 -20.83 17.76
C ALA A 80 13.95 -20.86 16.54
N PHE A 81 14.12 -22.03 15.89
CA PHE A 81 14.98 -22.14 14.71
C PHE A 81 14.35 -21.52 13.46
N LEU A 82 13.13 -21.95 13.11
CA LEU A 82 12.51 -21.54 11.85
C LEU A 82 12.20 -20.05 11.87
N ASN A 83 11.63 -19.50 12.94
CA ASN A 83 11.31 -18.07 12.99
C ASN A 83 12.56 -17.19 12.94
N SER A 84 13.65 -17.60 13.58
CA SER A 84 14.94 -16.89 13.51
C SER A 84 15.55 -16.88 12.11
N ASN A 85 15.23 -17.88 11.27
CA ASN A 85 15.73 -18.00 9.90
C ASN A 85 14.67 -17.71 8.81
N LYS A 86 13.43 -17.40 9.19
CA LYS A 86 12.28 -17.25 8.29
C LYS A 86 12.58 -16.39 7.08
N THR A 87 13.11 -15.19 7.32
CA THR A 87 13.45 -14.23 6.26
C THR A 87 14.47 -14.80 5.28
N LYS A 88 15.50 -15.51 5.76
CA LYS A 88 16.54 -16.10 4.91
C LYS A 88 15.99 -17.25 4.07
N ILE A 89 15.19 -18.13 4.68
CA ILE A 89 14.55 -19.27 3.99
C ILE A 89 13.61 -18.76 2.90
N LEU A 90 12.72 -17.83 3.24
CA LEU A 90 11.78 -17.25 2.29
C LEU A 90 12.50 -16.51 1.15
N GLN A 91 13.62 -15.82 1.43
CA GLN A 91 14.44 -15.19 0.38
C GLN A 91 15.07 -16.22 -0.57
N LYS A 92 15.58 -17.34 -0.07
CA LYS A 92 16.15 -18.41 -0.92
C LYS A 92 15.06 -19.06 -1.77
N ALA A 93 13.92 -19.40 -1.17
CA ALA A 93 12.78 -19.96 -1.87
C ALA A 93 12.24 -19.01 -2.94
N TYR A 94 12.14 -17.72 -2.62
CA TYR A 94 11.80 -16.67 -3.57
C TYR A 94 12.77 -16.63 -4.75
N ARG A 95 14.09 -16.60 -4.49
CA ARG A 95 15.11 -16.58 -5.55
C ARG A 95 15.03 -17.81 -6.45
N ALA A 96 14.84 -18.99 -5.88
CA ALA A 96 14.69 -20.23 -6.63
C ALA A 96 13.46 -20.18 -7.54
N ARG A 97 12.30 -19.78 -7.00
CA ARG A 97 11.07 -19.60 -7.79
C ARG A 97 11.26 -18.59 -8.93
N THR A 98 11.89 -17.46 -8.67
CA THR A 98 12.06 -16.43 -9.70
C THR A 98 13.13 -16.75 -10.74
N ALA A 99 14.04 -17.69 -10.45
CA ALA A 99 15.03 -18.14 -11.43
C ALA A 99 14.38 -18.96 -12.57
N LEU A 100 13.12 -19.39 -12.41
CA LEU A 100 12.32 -20.01 -13.46
C LEU A 100 11.80 -19.01 -14.49
N ASN A 101 11.72 -17.73 -14.12
CA ASN A 101 11.28 -16.68 -15.04
C ASN A 101 12.37 -16.38 -16.09
N PRO A 102 11.98 -15.81 -17.24
CA PRO A 102 12.94 -15.30 -18.21
C PRO A 102 13.93 -14.30 -17.61
N ALA A 103 15.02 -14.07 -18.33
CA ALA A 103 16.04 -13.10 -17.93
C ALA A 103 15.42 -11.72 -17.66
N LYS A 104 15.98 -11.02 -16.66
CA LYS A 104 15.49 -9.72 -16.23
C LYS A 104 15.42 -8.75 -17.42
N VAL A 105 14.23 -8.20 -17.63
CA VAL A 105 13.97 -7.23 -18.70
C VAL A 105 14.69 -5.92 -18.43
N LYS A 106 15.41 -5.39 -19.44
CA LYS A 106 16.16 -4.12 -19.35
C LYS A 106 15.42 -2.98 -20.05
N THR A 107 14.75 -3.28 -21.15
CA THR A 107 13.98 -2.32 -21.93
C THR A 107 12.57 -2.86 -22.18
N LYS A 108 11.62 -1.96 -22.48
CA LYS A 108 10.25 -2.39 -22.81
C LYS A 108 10.20 -3.31 -24.02
N SER A 109 11.16 -3.23 -24.95
CA SER A 109 11.20 -4.06 -26.16
C SER A 109 11.60 -5.51 -25.88
N ASP A 110 12.27 -5.79 -24.75
CA ASP A 110 12.70 -7.16 -24.39
C ASP A 110 11.55 -8.00 -23.81
N ILE A 111 10.34 -7.43 -23.70
CA ILE A 111 9.16 -8.10 -23.15
C ILE A 111 8.48 -8.91 -24.26
N ASP A 112 8.55 -10.23 -24.15
CA ASP A 112 7.86 -11.19 -25.00
C ASP A 112 6.62 -11.73 -24.29
N LEU A 113 5.46 -11.58 -24.95
CA LEU A 113 4.15 -11.99 -24.44
C LEU A 113 3.46 -13.02 -25.35
N ASP A 114 4.12 -13.50 -26.41
CA ASP A 114 3.55 -14.54 -27.30
C ASP A 114 3.70 -15.96 -26.72
N ASN A 115 4.16 -16.06 -25.47
CA ASN A 115 4.43 -17.27 -24.71
C ASN A 115 3.43 -17.44 -23.55
N GLU A 116 3.74 -18.25 -22.52
CA GLU A 116 2.84 -18.41 -21.37
C GLU A 116 2.48 -17.08 -20.69
N PHE A 117 3.35 -16.06 -20.68
CA PHE A 117 3.11 -14.78 -20.00
C PHE A 117 2.00 -13.94 -20.66
N GLY A 118 1.61 -14.23 -21.89
CA GLY A 118 0.44 -13.65 -22.55
C GLY A 118 -0.90 -14.26 -22.14
N LYS A 119 -0.88 -15.34 -21.35
CA LYS A 119 -2.05 -16.17 -21.04
C LYS A 119 -2.39 -16.19 -19.55
N THR A 120 -3.64 -16.47 -19.23
CA THR A 120 -4.10 -16.75 -17.86
C THR A 120 -3.56 -18.10 -17.39
N LYS A 121 -3.87 -18.50 -16.15
CA LYS A 121 -3.47 -19.81 -15.62
C LYS A 121 -4.13 -20.99 -16.34
N ASP A 122 -5.31 -20.78 -16.89
CA ASP A 122 -6.07 -21.75 -17.67
C ASP A 122 -5.85 -21.59 -19.18
N ASP A 123 -4.69 -21.04 -19.58
CA ASP A 123 -4.23 -20.90 -20.96
C ASP A 123 -5.12 -20.03 -21.88
N LYS A 124 -5.99 -19.20 -21.32
CA LYS A 124 -6.81 -18.24 -22.08
C LYS A 124 -6.04 -16.94 -22.35
N PRO A 125 -6.42 -16.15 -23.37
CA PRO A 125 -5.81 -14.86 -23.62
C PRO A 125 -5.92 -13.93 -22.41
N PHE A 126 -4.80 -13.35 -21.98
CA PHE A 126 -4.76 -12.41 -20.85
C PHE A 126 -4.29 -11.01 -21.24
N VAL A 127 -3.41 -10.90 -22.24
CA VAL A 127 -3.05 -9.60 -22.82
C VAL A 127 -4.22 -9.10 -23.65
N ILE A 128 -4.80 -7.98 -23.24
CA ILE A 128 -5.97 -7.40 -23.88
C ILE A 128 -5.61 -6.36 -24.94
N PHE A 129 -4.49 -5.67 -24.73
CA PHE A 129 -3.83 -4.82 -25.71
C PHE A 129 -2.33 -4.71 -25.42
N ASP A 130 -1.55 -4.51 -26.47
CA ASP A 130 -0.13 -4.14 -26.42
C ASP A 130 0.13 -3.15 -27.55
N SER A 131 0.49 -1.91 -27.23
CA SER A 131 0.62 -0.87 -28.25
C SER A 131 1.87 -1.00 -29.13
N ASN A 132 2.89 -1.73 -28.67
CA ASN A 132 4.14 -1.99 -29.41
C ASN A 132 4.77 -0.76 -30.09
N ASP A 133 4.62 0.42 -29.48
CA ASP A 133 5.18 1.69 -29.97
C ASP A 133 6.16 2.29 -28.94
N SER A 134 6.70 3.48 -29.21
CA SER A 134 7.67 4.14 -28.32
C SER A 134 7.13 4.35 -26.90
N ASP A 135 5.82 4.55 -26.79
CA ASP A 135 5.08 4.68 -25.55
C ASP A 135 4.40 3.36 -25.18
N ARG A 136 5.06 2.20 -25.42
CA ARG A 136 4.49 0.86 -25.23
C ARG A 136 3.66 0.78 -23.96
N ILE A 137 2.36 0.51 -24.12
CA ILE A 137 1.39 0.26 -23.06
C ILE A 137 0.94 -1.18 -23.19
N ILE A 138 0.98 -1.92 -22.09
CA ILE A 138 0.55 -3.32 -22.04
C ILE A 138 -0.61 -3.43 -21.06
N GLY A 139 -1.74 -3.95 -21.52
CA GLY A 139 -2.94 -4.18 -20.72
C GLY A 139 -3.20 -5.67 -20.53
N PHE A 140 -3.51 -6.06 -19.30
CA PHE A 140 -3.90 -7.41 -18.93
C PHE A 140 -5.33 -7.42 -18.43
N CYS A 141 -6.18 -8.26 -19.01
CA CYS A 141 -7.57 -8.46 -18.60
C CYS A 141 -8.08 -9.79 -19.18
N SER A 142 -8.68 -10.65 -18.34
CA SER A 142 -9.34 -11.87 -18.82
C SER A 142 -10.75 -11.57 -19.33
N ALA A 143 -11.36 -12.55 -20.00
CA ALA A 143 -12.75 -12.45 -20.44
C ALA A 143 -13.71 -12.19 -19.27
N ILE A 144 -13.48 -12.80 -18.11
CA ILE A 144 -14.27 -12.56 -16.89
C ILE A 144 -14.06 -11.13 -16.38
N GLY A 145 -12.83 -10.63 -16.38
CA GLY A 145 -12.55 -9.23 -16.02
C GLY A 145 -13.30 -8.23 -16.91
N LEU A 146 -13.36 -8.48 -18.22
CA LEU A 146 -14.15 -7.66 -19.14
C LEU A 146 -15.65 -7.78 -18.90
N GLU A 147 -16.15 -8.98 -18.62
CA GLU A 147 -17.55 -9.20 -18.30
C GLU A 147 -17.96 -8.39 -17.06
N ILE A 148 -17.15 -8.47 -16.00
CA ILE A 148 -17.35 -7.70 -14.77
C ILE A 148 -17.39 -6.20 -15.08
N LEU A 149 -16.40 -5.67 -15.81
CA LEU A 149 -16.39 -4.24 -16.17
C LEU A 149 -17.60 -3.83 -17.01
N SER A 150 -18.03 -4.67 -17.95
CA SER A 150 -19.19 -4.37 -18.81
C SER A 150 -20.50 -4.27 -18.01
N LYS A 151 -20.60 -5.01 -16.90
CA LYS A 151 -21.77 -5.05 -16.02
C LYS A 151 -21.67 -4.10 -14.81
N SER A 152 -20.48 -3.56 -14.54
CA SER A 152 -20.24 -2.67 -13.40
C SER A 152 -20.66 -1.24 -13.72
N LYS A 153 -21.42 -0.62 -12.82
CA LYS A 153 -21.81 0.80 -12.94
C LYS A 153 -20.82 1.77 -12.34
N SER A 154 -19.97 1.30 -11.43
CA SER A 154 -18.90 2.09 -10.82
C SER A 154 -17.56 1.46 -11.14
N PHE A 155 -16.64 2.27 -11.66
CA PHE A 155 -15.24 1.93 -11.82
C PHE A 155 -14.42 2.58 -10.71
N HIS A 156 -13.50 1.81 -10.14
CA HIS A 156 -12.54 2.30 -9.15
C HIS A 156 -11.14 2.15 -9.73
N VAL A 157 -10.37 3.23 -9.69
CA VAL A 157 -9.06 3.27 -10.36
C VAL A 157 -7.99 3.81 -9.43
N ASP A 158 -6.77 3.30 -9.58
CA ASP A 158 -5.60 3.76 -8.84
C ASP A 158 -4.31 3.33 -9.57
N GLY A 159 -3.25 4.12 -9.41
CA GLY A 159 -1.91 3.85 -9.91
C GLY A 159 -0.96 3.46 -8.79
N THR A 160 -0.21 2.37 -8.96
CA THR A 160 0.86 1.98 -8.03
C THR A 160 2.24 2.11 -8.67
N PHE A 161 3.20 2.65 -7.90
CA PHE A 161 4.56 2.93 -8.37
C PHE A 161 5.56 1.89 -7.85
N LYS A 162 5.47 1.55 -6.56
CA LYS A 162 6.41 0.63 -5.90
C LYS A 162 6.30 -0.80 -6.43
N SER A 163 5.09 -1.24 -6.78
CA SER A 163 4.80 -2.57 -7.32
C SER A 163 4.98 -2.68 -8.84
N THR A 164 5.60 -1.69 -9.49
CA THR A 164 5.70 -1.61 -10.95
C THR A 164 7.10 -1.95 -11.45
N PRO A 165 7.25 -2.71 -12.55
CA PRO A 165 8.56 -3.07 -13.06
C PRO A 165 9.35 -1.84 -13.46
N GLY A 166 10.65 -1.80 -13.19
CA GLY A 166 11.47 -0.59 -13.35
C GLY A 166 11.55 -0.02 -14.78
N VAL A 167 11.10 -0.76 -15.80
CA VAL A 167 10.99 -0.30 -17.19
C VAL A 167 9.69 0.46 -17.48
N PHE A 168 8.76 0.49 -16.53
CA PHE A 168 7.51 1.26 -16.56
C PHE A 168 7.47 2.24 -15.37
N TYR A 169 6.67 3.30 -15.52
CA TYR A 169 6.50 4.30 -14.47
C TYR A 169 5.46 3.88 -13.43
N GLN A 170 4.36 3.29 -13.88
CA GLN A 170 3.29 2.81 -13.00
C GLN A 170 2.54 1.60 -13.55
N THR A 171 1.87 0.90 -12.65
CA THR A 171 0.84 -0.09 -12.93
C THR A 171 -0.47 0.56 -12.55
N PHE A 172 -1.37 0.70 -13.50
CA PHE A 172 -2.67 1.31 -13.30
C PHE A 172 -3.75 0.23 -13.26
N GLY A 173 -4.51 0.18 -12.17
CA GLY A 173 -5.59 -0.77 -11.97
C GLY A 173 -6.95 -0.17 -12.33
N ILE A 174 -7.80 -0.94 -13.00
CA ILE A 174 -9.23 -0.63 -13.18
C ILE A 174 -10.05 -1.76 -12.56
N HIS A 175 -10.88 -1.39 -11.59
CA HIS A 175 -11.69 -2.30 -10.80
C HIS A 175 -13.17 -2.05 -11.07
N GLY A 176 -13.96 -3.11 -11.18
CA GLY A 176 -15.41 -3.04 -11.29
C GLY A 176 -16.08 -3.30 -9.93
N TRP A 177 -17.07 -2.48 -9.58
CA TRP A 177 -17.96 -2.75 -8.46
C TRP A 177 -19.25 -3.42 -8.96
N ILE A 178 -19.44 -4.69 -8.59
CA ILE A 178 -20.63 -5.48 -8.92
C ILE A 178 -20.90 -6.51 -7.83
N LEU A 179 -22.15 -6.93 -7.65
CA LEU A 179 -22.56 -7.91 -6.64
C LEU A 179 -22.08 -7.53 -5.21
N ASN A 180 -22.08 -6.23 -4.91
CA ASN A 180 -21.60 -5.65 -3.64
C ASN A 180 -20.14 -6.02 -3.31
N GLN A 181 -19.32 -6.23 -4.33
CA GLN A 181 -17.92 -6.62 -4.21
C GLN A 181 -17.07 -5.84 -5.23
N MET A 182 -15.83 -5.55 -4.84
CA MET A 182 -14.83 -4.93 -5.70
C MET A 182 -13.97 -6.00 -6.36
N PHE A 183 -13.86 -5.97 -7.69
CA PHE A 183 -13.04 -6.89 -8.46
C PHE A 183 -11.96 -6.15 -9.26
N PRO A 184 -10.66 -6.44 -9.07
CA PRO A 184 -9.63 -5.97 -9.98
C PRO A 184 -9.80 -6.65 -11.35
N CYS A 185 -9.93 -5.86 -12.41
CA CYS A 185 -10.28 -6.38 -13.73
C CYS A 185 -9.19 -6.14 -14.78
N VAL A 186 -8.65 -4.93 -14.84
CA VAL A 186 -7.59 -4.56 -15.80
C VAL A 186 -6.36 -4.10 -15.04
N PHE A 187 -5.20 -4.56 -15.48
CA PHE A 187 -3.90 -4.02 -15.09
C PHE A 187 -3.18 -3.47 -16.31
N ALA A 188 -2.83 -2.19 -16.29
CA ALA A 188 -2.12 -1.53 -17.39
C ALA A 188 -0.74 -1.06 -16.95
N LEU A 189 0.31 -1.44 -17.68
CA LEU A 189 1.66 -0.96 -17.48
C LEU A 189 1.90 0.30 -18.31
N LEU A 190 2.14 1.43 -17.64
CA LEU A 190 2.25 2.74 -18.29
C LEU A 190 3.67 3.31 -18.16
N GLY A 191 4.14 3.96 -19.23
CA GLY A 191 5.46 4.59 -19.28
C GLY A 191 5.55 5.96 -18.58
N GLU A 192 4.41 6.60 -18.32
CA GLU A 192 4.30 7.89 -17.64
C GLU A 192 2.85 8.07 -17.13
N LYS A 193 2.53 9.25 -16.58
CA LYS A 193 1.21 9.60 -16.03
C LYS A 193 0.56 10.84 -16.65
N SER A 194 0.87 11.11 -17.93
CA SER A 194 0.29 12.23 -18.67
C SER A 194 -1.16 11.92 -19.08
N GLU A 195 -1.99 12.96 -19.25
CA GLU A 195 -3.37 12.81 -19.72
C GLU A 195 -3.42 12.10 -21.08
N ARG A 196 -2.45 12.41 -21.95
CA ARG A 196 -2.27 11.76 -23.26
C ARG A 196 -2.13 10.24 -23.13
N ILE A 197 -1.33 9.76 -22.18
CA ILE A 197 -1.10 8.32 -21.97
C ILE A 197 -2.31 7.64 -21.36
N TYR A 198 -3.02 8.27 -20.43
CA TYR A 198 -4.29 7.73 -19.94
C TYR A 198 -5.34 7.66 -21.04
N LYS A 199 -5.47 8.70 -21.87
CA LYS A 199 -6.37 8.68 -23.03
C LYS A 199 -6.01 7.56 -24.00
N LYS A 200 -4.72 7.36 -24.28
CA LYS A 200 -4.26 6.27 -25.14
C LYS A 200 -4.60 4.90 -24.54
N MET A 201 -4.31 4.68 -23.25
CA MET A 201 -4.62 3.43 -22.55
C MET A 201 -6.12 3.10 -22.60
N LEU A 202 -6.98 4.07 -22.30
CA LEU A 202 -8.44 3.88 -22.34
C LEU A 202 -8.96 3.67 -23.77
N GLY A 203 -8.36 4.32 -24.77
CA GLY A 203 -8.66 4.08 -26.18
C GLY A 203 -8.36 2.63 -26.57
N LEU A 204 -7.16 2.15 -26.25
CA LEU A 204 -6.75 0.76 -26.50
C LEU A 204 -7.68 -0.25 -25.81
N LEU A 205 -8.10 0.05 -24.57
CA LEU A 205 -9.08 -0.78 -23.84
C LEU A 205 -10.43 -0.81 -24.55
N LYS A 206 -10.97 0.36 -24.95
CA LYS A 206 -12.25 0.45 -25.65
C LYS A 206 -12.21 -0.25 -27.01
N ASP A 207 -11.14 -0.08 -27.78
CA ASP A 207 -10.95 -0.77 -29.07
C ASP A 207 -10.88 -2.29 -28.88
N ALA A 208 -10.20 -2.75 -27.82
CA ALA A 208 -10.16 -4.16 -27.47
C ALA A 208 -11.53 -4.72 -27.05
N CYS A 209 -12.34 -3.92 -26.34
CA CYS A 209 -13.71 -4.30 -25.98
C CYS A 209 -14.63 -4.33 -27.21
N GLN A 210 -14.56 -3.30 -28.06
CA GLN A 210 -15.38 -3.18 -29.27
C GLN A 210 -15.14 -4.34 -30.24
N ARG A 211 -13.88 -4.75 -30.44
CA ARG A 211 -13.54 -5.95 -31.26
C ARG A 211 -14.16 -7.25 -30.73
N ARG A 212 -14.58 -7.28 -29.46
CA ARG A 212 -15.24 -8.41 -28.80
C ARG A 212 -16.75 -8.21 -28.65
N GLY A 213 -17.31 -7.13 -29.20
CA GLY A 213 -18.73 -6.78 -29.03
C GLY A 213 -19.10 -6.36 -27.60
N ILE A 214 -18.12 -5.93 -26.80
CA ILE A 214 -18.31 -5.49 -25.42
C ILE A 214 -18.30 -3.97 -25.36
N PHE A 215 -19.27 -3.39 -24.66
CA PHE A 215 -19.38 -1.95 -24.43
C PHE A 215 -19.20 -1.64 -22.95
N LEU A 216 -18.32 -0.70 -22.64
CA LEU A 216 -18.12 -0.19 -21.28
C LEU A 216 -18.93 1.10 -21.13
N ASN A 217 -19.80 1.15 -20.14
CA ASN A 217 -20.60 2.34 -19.83
C ASN A 217 -20.74 2.53 -18.31
N PRO A 218 -19.64 2.87 -17.61
CA PRO A 218 -19.69 3.21 -16.20
C PRO A 218 -20.47 4.52 -16.01
N ASP A 219 -21.33 4.56 -15.00
CA ASP A 219 -22.03 5.79 -14.59
C ASP A 219 -21.14 6.60 -13.63
N ILE A 220 -20.29 5.91 -12.87
CA ILE A 220 -19.48 6.44 -11.78
C ILE A 220 -18.01 6.06 -11.94
N LEU A 221 -17.11 7.01 -11.70
CA LEU A 221 -15.69 6.81 -11.49
C LEU A 221 -15.29 7.25 -10.08
N ALA A 222 -14.77 6.32 -9.29
CA ALA A 222 -14.04 6.62 -8.08
C ALA A 222 -12.54 6.65 -8.40
N SER A 223 -11.89 7.78 -8.14
CA SER A 223 -10.48 7.98 -8.44
C SER A 223 -9.79 8.78 -7.35
N ASP A 224 -8.48 8.66 -7.31
CA ASP A 224 -7.62 9.63 -6.62
C ASP A 224 -7.66 10.98 -7.34
N PHE A 225 -7.12 12.00 -6.68
CA PHE A 225 -7.04 13.39 -7.16
C PHE A 225 -5.98 13.59 -8.26
N GLU A 226 -5.98 12.73 -9.28
CA GLU A 226 -5.08 12.80 -10.43
C GLU A 226 -5.82 13.29 -11.68
N LEU A 227 -5.69 14.59 -11.95
CA LEU A 227 -6.43 15.29 -13.02
C LEU A 227 -6.22 14.66 -14.41
N ALA A 228 -5.01 14.18 -14.70
CA ALA A 228 -4.68 13.53 -15.97
C ALA A 228 -5.51 12.26 -16.21
N SER A 229 -5.68 11.42 -15.20
CA SER A 229 -6.53 10.22 -15.26
C SER A 229 -7.99 10.63 -15.38
N ILE A 230 -8.46 11.54 -14.53
CA ILE A 230 -9.83 12.06 -14.52
C ILE A 230 -10.25 12.59 -15.90
N ASN A 231 -9.42 13.45 -16.51
CA ASN A 231 -9.70 14.03 -17.81
C ASN A 231 -9.76 12.97 -18.92
N ALA A 232 -8.92 11.93 -18.84
CA ALA A 232 -8.96 10.82 -19.78
C ALA A 232 -10.26 10.01 -19.68
N PHE A 233 -10.74 9.76 -18.46
CA PHE A 233 -12.04 9.10 -18.25
C PHE A 233 -13.20 9.97 -18.75
N LYS A 234 -13.23 11.28 -18.44
CA LYS A 234 -14.25 12.20 -18.97
C LYS A 234 -14.28 12.22 -20.50
N PHE A 235 -13.11 12.16 -21.13
CA PHE A 235 -12.98 12.13 -22.58
C PHE A 235 -13.57 10.84 -23.18
N HIS A 236 -13.31 9.68 -22.57
CA HIS A 236 -13.76 8.39 -23.08
C HIS A 236 -15.17 7.99 -22.66
N PHE A 237 -15.67 8.54 -21.55
CA PHE A 237 -17.00 8.30 -20.99
C PHE A 237 -17.67 9.64 -20.69
N PRO A 238 -18.20 10.33 -21.71
CA PRO A 238 -18.89 11.60 -21.52
C PRO A 238 -20.08 11.45 -20.56
N GLY A 239 -20.21 12.35 -19.58
CA GLY A 239 -21.28 12.31 -18.58
C GLY A 239 -21.00 11.42 -17.36
N ILE A 240 -19.84 10.75 -17.29
CA ILE A 240 -19.44 9.99 -16.10
C ILE A 240 -19.38 10.91 -14.86
N GLN A 241 -20.02 10.47 -13.77
CA GLN A 241 -19.92 11.13 -12.48
C GLN A 241 -18.63 10.72 -11.81
N ILE A 242 -17.96 11.65 -11.13
CA ILE A 242 -16.64 11.38 -10.56
C ILE A 242 -16.65 11.70 -9.08
N TYR A 243 -16.19 10.74 -8.29
CA TYR A 243 -16.00 10.89 -6.86
C TYR A 243 -14.52 10.70 -6.52
N GLY A 244 -14.01 11.65 -5.76
CA GLY A 244 -12.69 11.61 -5.15
C GLY A 244 -12.69 10.64 -3.98
N CYS A 245 -11.59 9.91 -3.82
CA CYS A 245 -11.38 9.10 -2.62
C CYS A 245 -11.32 9.99 -1.37
N GLN A 246 -12.26 9.81 -0.43
CA GLN A 246 -12.30 10.58 0.81
C GLN A 246 -11.03 10.43 1.67
N PHE A 247 -10.38 9.27 1.62
CA PHE A 247 -9.12 9.04 2.31
C PHE A 247 -8.00 9.91 1.72
N HIS A 248 -7.90 9.98 0.39
CA HIS A 248 -6.91 10.82 -0.28
C HIS A 248 -7.19 12.31 -0.13
N PHE A 249 -8.48 12.71 -0.05
CA PHE A 249 -8.88 14.08 0.29
C PHE A 249 -8.38 14.45 1.70
N ALA A 250 -8.72 13.62 2.70
CA ALA A 250 -8.27 13.78 4.07
C ALA A 250 -6.73 13.87 4.18
N GLN A 251 -6.03 13.00 3.44
CA GLN A 251 -4.57 12.98 3.38
C GLN A 251 -4.00 14.22 2.69
N ALA A 252 -4.63 14.75 1.65
CA ALA A 252 -4.20 15.98 0.98
C ALA A 252 -4.31 17.19 1.92
N VAL A 253 -5.44 17.34 2.61
CA VAL A 253 -5.64 18.39 3.62
C VAL A 253 -4.55 18.28 4.72
N ARG A 254 -4.28 17.06 5.20
CA ARG A 254 -3.27 16.83 6.25
C ARG A 254 -1.85 17.11 5.78
N ARG A 255 -1.51 16.70 4.55
CA ARG A 255 -0.21 17.02 3.94
C ARG A 255 -0.02 18.52 3.79
N LYS A 256 -1.07 19.28 3.47
CA LYS A 256 -0.94 20.75 3.43
C LYS A 256 -0.58 21.32 4.80
N VAL A 257 -1.26 20.89 5.87
CA VAL A 257 -0.95 21.32 7.25
C VAL A 257 0.52 21.05 7.57
N ASP A 258 1.01 19.85 7.23
CA ASP A 258 2.42 19.49 7.40
C ASP A 258 3.36 20.39 6.58
N ASN A 259 3.04 20.63 5.30
CA ASN A 259 3.87 21.44 4.38
C ASN A 259 3.93 22.92 4.75
N LEU A 260 2.90 23.44 5.42
CA LEU A 260 2.89 24.80 5.98
C LEU A 260 3.71 24.89 7.28
N GLY A 261 4.26 23.78 7.78
CA GLY A 261 5.00 23.78 9.05
C GLY A 261 4.10 23.73 10.29
N LEU A 262 2.78 23.58 10.13
CA LEU A 262 1.82 23.50 11.24
C LEU A 262 1.82 22.14 11.95
N LYS A 263 2.60 21.16 11.52
CA LYS A 263 2.58 19.78 12.05
C LYS A 263 2.69 19.71 13.58
N ILE A 264 3.65 20.45 14.15
CA ILE A 264 3.90 20.45 15.60
C ILE A 264 2.73 21.12 16.32
N ALA A 265 2.32 22.31 15.85
CA ALA A 265 1.21 23.06 16.43
C ALA A 265 -0.11 22.28 16.36
N PHE A 266 -0.42 21.67 15.21
CA PHE A 266 -1.57 20.77 15.04
C PHE A 266 -1.53 19.56 15.99
N SER A 267 -0.35 19.05 16.34
CA SER A 267 -0.24 17.91 17.26
C SER A 267 -0.37 18.31 18.74
N ALA A 268 -0.08 19.57 19.08
CA ALA A 268 0.03 20.04 20.46
C ALA A 268 -1.12 20.98 20.88
N ASN A 269 -1.83 21.60 19.93
CA ASN A 269 -2.89 22.57 20.18
C ASN A 269 -4.24 22.01 19.69
N ASP A 270 -5.15 21.78 20.64
CA ASP A 270 -6.48 21.24 20.36
C ASP A 270 -7.34 22.22 19.55
N ASP A 271 -7.21 23.52 19.73
CA ASP A 271 -7.97 24.52 18.97
C ASP A 271 -7.61 24.48 17.47
N ILE A 272 -6.33 24.34 17.15
CA ILE A 272 -5.87 24.14 15.76
C ILE A 272 -6.41 22.82 15.21
N GLN A 273 -6.47 21.75 16.02
CA GLN A 273 -7.08 20.50 15.56
C GLN A 273 -8.58 20.64 15.29
N PHE A 274 -9.31 21.28 16.20
CA PHE A 274 -10.74 21.52 16.10
C PHE A 274 -11.08 22.49 14.97
N PHE A 275 -10.16 23.34 14.56
CA PHE A 275 -10.30 24.17 13.38
C PHE A 275 -10.06 23.41 12.07
N VAL A 276 -8.95 22.65 11.97
CA VAL A 276 -8.53 21.99 10.71
C VAL A 276 -9.28 20.68 10.43
N LYS A 277 -9.75 19.93 11.44
CA LYS A 277 -10.49 18.66 11.25
C LYS A 277 -11.83 18.86 10.52
N PRO A 278 -12.66 19.88 10.85
CA PRO A 278 -13.89 20.17 10.12
C PRO A 278 -13.73 20.40 8.61
N PHE A 279 -12.60 20.91 8.13
CA PHE A 279 -12.34 21.04 6.68
C PHE A 279 -12.33 19.68 5.96
N ILE A 280 -11.99 18.58 6.64
CA ILE A 280 -12.21 17.23 6.09
C ILE A 280 -13.69 16.88 6.12
N ALA A 281 -14.37 17.19 7.22
CA ALA A 281 -15.79 16.87 7.39
C ALA A 281 -16.69 17.59 6.37
N LEU A 282 -16.25 18.70 5.77
CA LEU A 282 -16.96 19.40 4.68
C LEU A 282 -17.35 18.46 3.54
N SER A 283 -16.51 17.49 3.21
CA SER A 283 -16.82 16.45 2.20
C SER A 283 -18.08 15.64 2.52
N MET A 284 -18.53 15.60 3.77
CA MET A 284 -19.72 14.86 4.20
C MET A 284 -20.95 15.75 4.39
N VAL A 285 -20.79 17.07 4.25
CA VAL A 285 -21.89 18.02 4.34
C VAL A 285 -22.72 17.93 3.06
N PRO A 286 -24.06 17.87 3.15
CA PRO A 286 -24.93 17.99 1.98
C PRO A 286 -24.55 19.21 1.14
N LEU A 287 -24.50 19.04 -0.19
CA LEU A 287 -24.03 20.08 -1.11
C LEU A 287 -24.79 21.41 -0.96
N ASP A 288 -26.09 21.34 -0.70
CA ASP A 288 -26.99 22.49 -0.48
C ASP A 288 -26.73 23.23 0.84
N ARG A 289 -25.94 22.66 1.75
CA ARG A 289 -25.55 23.25 3.04
C ARG A 289 -24.05 23.51 3.16
N LEU A 290 -23.29 23.22 2.10
CA LEU A 290 -21.83 23.28 2.15
C LEU A 290 -21.32 24.70 2.37
N ASP A 291 -21.89 25.68 1.67
CA ASP A 291 -21.49 27.09 1.79
C ASP A 291 -21.75 27.61 3.21
N GLU A 292 -22.90 27.28 3.80
CA GLU A 292 -23.21 27.63 5.19
C GLU A 292 -22.21 26.99 6.17
N ALA A 293 -21.89 25.71 5.98
CA ALA A 293 -20.92 25.03 6.82
C ALA A 293 -19.52 25.63 6.69
N PHE A 294 -19.13 26.07 5.48
CA PHE A 294 -17.86 26.72 5.22
C PHE A 294 -17.79 28.11 5.87
N LEU A 295 -18.86 28.91 5.79
CA LEU A 295 -18.95 30.22 6.44
C LEU A 295 -18.74 30.12 7.96
N VAL A 296 -19.34 29.11 8.61
CA VAL A 296 -19.10 28.84 10.04
C VAL A 296 -17.63 28.56 10.35
N LEU A 297 -16.89 27.93 9.43
CA LEU A 297 -15.45 27.73 9.62
C LEU A 297 -14.66 29.03 9.44
N LEU A 298 -15.08 29.92 8.54
CA LEU A 298 -14.45 31.24 8.40
C LEU A 298 -14.65 32.10 9.64
N GLU A 299 -15.82 32.07 10.28
CA GLU A 299 -16.04 32.76 11.55
C GLU A 299 -15.13 32.21 12.66
N LYS A 300 -15.02 30.87 12.76
CA LYS A 300 -14.11 30.21 13.70
C LYS A 300 -12.64 30.49 13.44
N LYS A 301 -12.25 30.74 12.18
CA LYS A 301 -10.89 31.15 11.82
C LYS A 301 -10.55 32.47 12.52
N ASP A 302 -11.44 33.45 12.43
CA ASP A 302 -11.22 34.77 13.03
C ASP A 302 -11.17 34.70 14.56
N GLU A 303 -11.97 33.84 15.19
CA GLU A 303 -11.89 33.57 16.64
C GLU A 303 -10.56 32.90 17.02
N LEU A 304 -10.13 31.89 16.26
CA LEU A 304 -8.86 31.19 16.49
C LEU A 304 -7.67 32.15 16.38
N ILE A 305 -7.61 32.95 15.31
CA ILE A 305 -6.53 33.93 15.10
C ILE A 305 -6.48 34.91 16.27
N LYS A 306 -7.63 35.48 16.68
CA LYS A 306 -7.70 36.35 17.86
C LYS A 306 -7.15 35.66 19.12
N ASN A 307 -7.48 34.40 19.35
CA ASN A 307 -6.98 33.66 20.52
C ASN A 307 -5.48 33.37 20.45
N LEU A 308 -4.95 33.07 19.26
CA LEU A 308 -3.50 32.89 19.05
C LEU A 308 -2.73 34.19 19.27
N ASP A 309 -3.28 35.32 18.82
CA ASP A 309 -2.72 36.66 19.01
C ASP A 309 -2.89 37.19 20.45
N LEU A 310 -3.92 36.76 21.18
CA LEU A 310 -4.08 37.09 22.59
C LEU A 310 -3.09 36.31 23.46
N ASN A 311 -2.85 35.04 23.13
CA ASN A 311 -1.89 34.18 23.84
C ASN A 311 -0.43 34.58 23.58
N SER A 312 -0.14 35.37 22.54
CA SER A 312 1.16 35.99 22.33
C SER A 312 1.44 37.13 23.31
N ASN A 313 0.39 37.73 23.90
CA ASN A 313 0.47 38.89 24.78
C ASN A 313 0.38 38.55 26.27
N ILE A 314 0.42 37.26 26.64
CA ILE A 314 0.42 36.82 28.04
C ILE A 314 1.88 36.71 28.51
N PRO A 315 2.32 37.50 29.52
CA PRO A 315 3.67 37.38 30.08
C PRO A 315 3.91 35.95 30.57
N ALA A 316 5.10 35.40 30.33
CA ALA A 316 5.48 34.02 30.66
C ALA A 316 5.21 33.65 32.15
N GLU A 317 5.12 34.65 33.02
CA GLU A 317 4.83 34.54 34.45
C GLU A 317 3.38 34.06 34.76
N ALA A 318 2.41 34.35 33.89
CA ALA A 318 1.00 34.00 34.12
C ALA A 318 0.68 32.52 33.81
N ILE A 319 1.46 31.89 32.92
CA ILE A 319 1.26 30.49 32.48
C ILE A 319 1.66 29.49 33.59
N ASN A 320 2.45 29.93 34.58
CA ASN A 320 2.98 29.06 35.62
C ASN A 320 2.03 28.82 36.82
N THR A 321 0.78 29.33 36.77
CA THR A 321 -0.19 29.16 37.88
C THR A 321 -1.23 28.06 37.67
N GLN A 322 -1.23 27.37 36.53
CA GLN A 322 -2.18 26.26 36.27
C GLN A 322 -1.54 24.99 35.72
N THR A 323 -0.48 24.46 36.34
CA THR A 323 -0.12 23.04 36.18
C THR A 323 0.28 22.39 37.50
N GLY A 324 -0.63 22.43 38.47
CA GLY A 324 -0.57 21.56 39.64
C GLY A 324 -0.89 20.10 39.26
N ARG A 325 0.14 19.24 39.31
CA ARG A 325 0.12 17.76 39.41
C ARG A 325 0.35 16.94 38.13
N GLY A 326 1.55 17.08 37.55
CA GLY A 326 2.21 15.98 36.85
C GLY A 326 2.91 15.03 37.84
N ARG A 327 2.45 13.77 37.96
CA ARG A 327 3.24 12.69 38.59
C ARG A 327 4.28 12.20 37.60
N GLY A 328 5.52 12.69 37.75
CA GLY A 328 6.67 12.18 37.03
C GLY A 328 7.15 10.82 37.53
N ARG A 329 7.65 9.99 36.62
CA ARG A 329 8.69 8.98 36.89
C ARG A 329 9.81 9.18 35.88
N GLY A 330 10.91 9.76 36.37
CA GLY A 330 12.09 10.10 35.57
C GLY A 330 13.13 9.00 35.45
N ARG A 331 14.20 9.34 34.73
CA ARG A 331 15.58 8.82 34.71
C ARG A 331 16.31 9.65 33.64
N GLY A 332 17.46 10.28 33.77
CA GLY A 332 18.41 10.45 34.86
C GLY A 332 19.65 11.22 34.33
N ARG A 333 20.25 12.02 35.21
CA ARG A 333 21.67 12.47 35.27
C ARG A 333 22.37 12.98 34.00
N SER A 334 22.84 14.24 34.07
CA SER A 334 24.28 14.54 34.16
C SER A 334 24.54 15.95 34.71
N ARG A 335 25.58 16.05 35.54
CA ARG A 335 26.03 17.24 36.27
C ARG A 335 26.99 18.05 35.39
N GLY A 336 26.81 19.37 35.35
CA GLY A 336 27.82 20.33 34.88
C GLY A 336 27.70 21.61 35.68
N ARG A 337 28.72 21.91 36.50
CA ARG A 337 28.84 23.16 37.28
C ARG A 337 29.37 24.27 36.37
N GLY A 338 28.62 25.36 36.26
CA GLY A 338 29.11 26.63 35.72
C GLY A 338 28.50 27.78 36.52
N ARG A 339 29.30 28.42 37.36
CA ARG A 339 28.93 29.69 38.02
C ARG A 339 29.14 30.81 37.01
N GLY A 340 28.06 31.43 36.57
CA GLY A 340 28.06 32.72 35.90
C GLY A 340 26.98 33.60 36.51
N ARG A 341 27.37 34.58 37.34
CA ARG A 341 26.50 35.70 37.70
C ARG A 341 26.51 36.66 36.52
N GLY A 342 25.57 36.48 35.59
CA GLY A 342 25.21 37.46 34.57
C GLY A 342 23.84 38.04 34.91
N ARG A 343 23.67 39.36 34.81
CA ARG A 343 22.38 40.04 34.96
C ARG A 343 21.36 39.43 33.99
N ALA A 344 20.29 38.85 34.53
CA ALA A 344 19.13 38.38 33.78
C ALA A 344 18.22 39.58 33.47
N SER A 345 18.58 40.35 32.44
CA SER A 345 17.73 41.44 31.94
C SER A 345 17.68 41.47 30.40
N GLY A 346 18.01 40.35 29.75
CA GLY A 346 17.96 40.20 28.28
C GLY A 346 17.69 38.76 27.81
N ALA A 347 17.36 37.86 28.74
CA ALA A 347 16.89 36.51 28.41
C ALA A 347 15.36 36.50 28.27
N GLU A 348 14.64 37.20 29.14
CA GLU A 348 13.17 37.31 29.09
C GLU A 348 12.68 37.99 27.82
N GLU A 349 13.31 39.11 27.40
CA GLU A 349 13.00 39.79 26.13
C GLU A 349 13.16 38.85 24.92
N ASN A 350 14.22 38.04 24.88
CA ASN A 350 14.44 37.08 23.78
C ASN A 350 13.40 35.93 23.80
N PHE A 351 12.97 35.48 24.97
CA PHE A 351 11.95 34.43 25.07
C PHE A 351 10.55 34.95 24.70
N GLU A 352 10.21 36.18 25.10
CA GLU A 352 8.96 36.83 24.70
C GLU A 352 8.93 37.10 23.19
N GLU A 353 10.01 37.63 22.59
CA GLU A 353 10.09 37.83 21.14
C GLU A 353 9.96 36.51 20.36
N ILE A 354 10.63 35.43 20.80
CA ILE A 354 10.54 34.11 20.16
C ILE A 354 9.11 33.55 20.25
N ASN A 355 8.43 33.73 21.39
CA ASN A 355 7.08 33.21 21.59
C ASN A 355 6.04 34.00 20.78
N VAL A 356 6.16 35.34 20.75
CA VAL A 356 5.33 36.23 19.92
C VAL A 356 5.55 35.96 18.43
N GLN A 357 6.80 35.73 18.00
CA GLN A 357 7.09 35.33 16.62
C GLN A 357 6.53 33.95 16.30
N GLN A 358 6.56 32.98 17.22
CA GLN A 358 5.97 31.65 17.01
C GLN A 358 4.45 31.68 16.89
N THR A 359 3.75 32.49 17.71
CA THR A 359 2.28 32.63 17.66
C THR A 359 1.81 33.46 16.45
N SER A 360 2.48 34.58 16.15
CA SER A 360 2.18 35.41 14.96
C SER A 360 2.38 34.62 13.67
N ASN A 361 3.36 33.69 13.67
CA ASN A 361 3.57 32.77 12.57
C ASN A 361 2.44 31.74 12.44
N GLN A 362 1.85 31.24 13.54
CA GLN A 362 0.71 30.33 13.48
C GLN A 362 -0.54 30.96 12.86
N ALA A 363 -0.87 32.21 13.21
CA ALA A 363 -2.02 32.92 12.63
C ALA A 363 -1.88 33.05 11.10
N LEU A 364 -0.70 33.47 10.62
CA LEU A 364 -0.39 33.55 9.19
C LEU A 364 -0.52 32.19 8.49
N LEU A 365 0.01 31.14 9.10
CA LEU A 365 -0.06 29.79 8.54
C LEU A 365 -1.49 29.23 8.49
N ILE A 366 -2.36 29.64 9.43
CA ILE A 366 -3.79 29.31 9.40
C ILE A 366 -4.49 30.03 8.23
N GLU A 367 -4.17 31.31 7.98
CA GLU A 367 -4.67 32.03 6.79
C GLU A 367 -4.19 31.39 5.49
N GLU A 368 -2.92 31.00 5.40
CA GLU A 368 -2.38 30.29 4.24
C GLU A 368 -3.04 28.92 4.03
N PHE A 369 -3.42 28.24 5.12
CA PHE A 369 -4.16 26.99 5.03
C PHE A 369 -5.56 27.19 4.46
N VAL A 370 -6.30 28.20 4.92
CA VAL A 370 -7.65 28.52 4.41
C VAL A 370 -7.59 28.96 2.96
N THR A 371 -6.65 29.84 2.61
CA THR A 371 -6.42 30.30 1.23
C THR A 371 -6.17 29.12 0.30
N TYR A 372 -5.25 28.23 0.69
CA TYR A 372 -5.03 26.98 -0.06
C TYR A 372 -6.31 26.17 -0.23
N PHE A 373 -7.11 26.06 0.82
CA PHE A 373 -8.30 25.23 0.78
C PHE A 373 -9.31 25.78 -0.25
N VAL A 374 -9.52 27.11 -0.25
CA VAL A 374 -10.36 27.79 -1.23
C VAL A 374 -9.81 27.58 -2.65
N ASP A 375 -8.55 27.95 -2.88
CA ASP A 375 -7.92 27.90 -4.20
C ASP A 375 -7.87 26.48 -4.80
N THR A 376 -7.83 25.46 -3.96
CA THR A 376 -7.70 24.06 -4.40
C THR A 376 -9.04 23.34 -4.51
N TRP A 377 -9.93 23.54 -3.54
CA TRP A 377 -11.12 22.71 -3.35
C TRP A 377 -12.43 23.42 -3.71
N PHE A 378 -12.48 24.75 -3.67
CA PHE A 378 -13.66 25.51 -4.08
C PHE A 378 -13.48 26.12 -5.47
N GLU A 379 -12.34 26.76 -5.72
CA GLU A 379 -12.06 27.49 -6.97
C GLU A 379 -11.12 26.73 -7.92
N GLY A 380 -10.56 25.63 -7.42
CA GLY A 380 -9.54 24.85 -8.11
C GLY A 380 -10.07 23.90 -9.19
N PRO A 381 -9.20 23.01 -9.69
CA PRO A 381 -9.56 22.09 -10.77
C PRO A 381 -10.48 20.95 -10.34
N PHE A 382 -10.73 20.78 -9.04
CA PHE A 382 -11.61 19.76 -8.49
C PHE A 382 -12.92 20.41 -8.07
N SER A 383 -14.00 20.15 -8.81
CA SER A 383 -15.31 20.67 -8.44
C SER A 383 -15.75 20.12 -7.09
N VAL A 384 -16.65 20.84 -6.41
CA VAL A 384 -17.14 20.46 -5.09
C VAL A 384 -17.76 19.06 -5.09
N GLU A 385 -18.51 18.71 -6.13
CA GLU A 385 -19.15 17.40 -6.29
C GLU A 385 -18.12 16.27 -6.39
N PHE A 386 -16.88 16.58 -6.78
CA PHE A 386 -15.82 15.60 -6.85
C PHE A 386 -15.40 15.12 -5.46
N TRP A 387 -15.04 16.04 -4.55
CA TRP A 387 -14.53 15.65 -3.23
C TRP A 387 -15.63 15.50 -2.17
N ASN A 388 -16.86 15.91 -2.48
CA ASN A 388 -18.01 15.72 -1.62
C ASN A 388 -18.60 14.31 -1.78
N VAL A 389 -18.66 13.59 -0.66
CA VAL A 389 -19.14 12.20 -0.56
C VAL A 389 -20.49 12.09 0.18
N SER A 390 -21.19 13.20 0.41
CA SER A 390 -22.47 13.22 1.15
C SER A 390 -23.54 12.33 0.50
N ASN A 391 -23.59 12.34 -0.83
CA ASN A 391 -24.57 11.60 -1.64
C ASN A 391 -24.00 10.32 -2.28
N THR A 392 -22.78 9.90 -1.95
CA THR A 392 -22.17 8.71 -2.56
C THR A 392 -22.87 7.43 -2.10
N ILE A 393 -23.41 6.67 -3.05
CA ILE A 393 -23.97 5.33 -2.85
C ILE A 393 -22.86 4.30 -3.14
N GLY A 394 -22.40 3.59 -2.10
CA GLY A 394 -21.30 2.63 -2.20
C GLY A 394 -20.06 3.07 -1.39
N PRO A 395 -18.86 2.52 -1.67
CA PRO A 395 -17.66 2.83 -0.91
C PRO A 395 -17.19 4.28 -1.14
N ARG A 396 -17.10 5.05 -0.05
CA ARG A 396 -16.63 6.46 -0.03
C ARG A 396 -15.12 6.61 -0.07
N THR A 397 -14.39 5.51 0.15
CA THR A 397 -12.93 5.46 0.15
C THR A 397 -12.45 4.42 -0.84
N ASN A 398 -11.24 4.61 -1.36
CA ASN A 398 -10.55 3.64 -2.19
C ASN A 398 -9.83 2.56 -1.35
N ASN A 399 -10.22 2.37 -0.08
CA ASN A 399 -9.58 1.44 0.85
C ASN A 399 -9.49 0.01 0.29
N HIS A 400 -10.45 -0.41 -0.55
CA HIS A 400 -10.40 -1.70 -1.23
C HIS A 400 -9.25 -1.78 -2.23
N VAL A 401 -9.03 -0.72 -3.02
CA VAL A 401 -7.96 -0.64 -4.01
C VAL A 401 -6.61 -0.45 -3.32
N GLU A 402 -6.53 0.38 -2.27
CA GLU A 402 -5.32 0.50 -1.44
C GLU A 402 -4.98 -0.80 -0.72
N GLY A 403 -5.98 -1.47 -0.13
CA GLY A 403 -5.83 -2.78 0.49
C GLY A 403 -5.35 -3.82 -0.51
N PHE A 404 -5.86 -3.77 -1.74
CA PHE A 404 -5.38 -4.57 -2.85
C PHE A 404 -3.91 -4.25 -3.20
N HIS A 405 -3.55 -2.97 -3.35
CA HIS A 405 -2.17 -2.54 -3.62
C HIS A 405 -1.20 -2.91 -2.48
N ASN A 406 -1.64 -2.86 -1.23
CA ASN A 406 -0.87 -3.32 -0.08
C ASN A 406 -0.65 -4.83 -0.12
N LYS A 407 -1.67 -5.60 -0.49
CA LYS A 407 -1.56 -7.05 -0.69
C LYS A 407 -0.64 -7.40 -1.86
N LEU A 408 -0.74 -6.66 -2.97
CA LEU A 408 0.15 -6.78 -4.13
C LEU A 408 1.62 -6.54 -3.74
N ASN A 409 1.90 -5.45 -3.02
CA ASN A 409 3.23 -5.15 -2.48
C ASN A 409 3.74 -6.28 -1.56
N SER A 410 2.87 -6.84 -0.72
CA SER A 410 3.22 -7.94 0.18
C SER A 410 3.60 -9.21 -0.59
N TRP A 411 2.86 -9.55 -1.66
CA TRP A 411 3.15 -10.71 -2.49
C TRP A 411 4.45 -10.57 -3.31
N LEU A 412 4.73 -9.36 -3.81
CA LEU A 412 5.95 -9.10 -4.56
C LEU A 412 7.20 -9.10 -3.67
N ASN A 413 7.06 -8.73 -2.39
CA ASN A 413 8.12 -8.71 -1.38
C ASN A 413 9.40 -7.95 -1.79
N LYS A 414 9.30 -7.03 -2.77
CA LYS A 414 10.35 -6.09 -3.19
C LYS A 414 9.73 -4.94 -3.96
N ALA A 415 10.41 -3.79 -3.95
CA ALA A 415 10.09 -2.70 -4.87
C ALA A 415 10.58 -3.05 -6.27
N HIS A 416 9.83 -2.60 -7.27
CA HIS A 416 10.13 -2.73 -8.69
C HIS A 416 10.42 -4.18 -9.14
N PRO A 417 9.36 -5.02 -9.21
CA PRO A 417 9.48 -6.40 -9.66
C PRO A 417 10.04 -6.54 -11.08
N ASP A 418 10.50 -7.74 -11.40
CA ASP A 418 10.66 -8.08 -12.81
C ASP A 418 9.27 -8.18 -13.47
N VAL A 419 9.14 -7.86 -14.76
CA VAL A 419 7.83 -7.81 -15.43
C VAL A 419 7.12 -9.18 -15.39
N TYR A 420 7.85 -10.27 -15.60
CA TYR A 420 7.29 -11.62 -15.61
C TYR A 420 6.84 -12.06 -14.21
N GLN A 421 7.52 -11.56 -13.16
CA GLN A 421 7.09 -11.77 -11.78
C GLN A 421 5.74 -11.08 -11.52
N LEU A 422 5.60 -9.84 -11.99
CA LEU A 422 4.35 -9.10 -11.82
C LEU A 422 3.20 -9.75 -12.60
N ILE A 423 3.44 -10.18 -13.84
CA ILE A 423 2.45 -10.89 -14.66
C ILE A 423 1.97 -12.16 -13.94
N ASN A 424 2.86 -12.96 -13.35
CA ASN A 424 2.46 -14.15 -12.59
C ASN A 424 1.54 -13.81 -11.41
N ILE A 425 1.75 -12.67 -10.75
CA ILE A 425 0.84 -12.19 -9.70
C ILE A 425 -0.50 -11.75 -10.28
N PHE A 426 -0.52 -11.05 -11.42
CA PHE A 426 -1.78 -10.70 -12.10
C PHE A 426 -2.59 -11.93 -12.47
N LYS A 427 -1.96 -13.00 -12.96
CA LYS A 427 -2.63 -14.29 -13.24
C LYS A 427 -3.22 -14.94 -11.98
N LEU A 428 -2.50 -14.87 -10.86
CA LEU A 428 -2.99 -15.36 -9.57
C LEU A 428 -4.22 -14.57 -9.11
N ILE A 429 -4.20 -13.25 -9.25
CA ILE A 429 -5.32 -12.38 -8.92
C ILE A 429 -6.51 -12.70 -9.81
N GLU A 430 -6.30 -12.75 -11.12
CA GLU A 430 -7.33 -13.05 -12.11
C GLU A 430 -8.00 -14.40 -11.83
N SER A 431 -7.22 -15.45 -11.52
CA SER A 431 -7.76 -16.76 -11.16
C SER A 431 -8.67 -16.67 -9.92
N GLY A 432 -8.27 -15.92 -8.89
CA GLY A 432 -9.10 -15.71 -7.70
C GLY A 432 -10.37 -14.90 -7.99
N VAL A 433 -10.29 -13.87 -8.83
CA VAL A 433 -11.44 -13.09 -9.29
C VAL A 433 -12.44 -13.98 -10.03
N SER A 434 -11.94 -14.83 -10.94
CA SER A 434 -12.76 -15.75 -11.73
C SER A 434 -13.53 -16.74 -10.85
N VAL A 435 -12.89 -17.27 -9.81
CA VAL A 435 -13.54 -18.16 -8.83
C VAL A 435 -14.59 -17.40 -8.02
N ASP A 436 -14.23 -16.28 -7.38
CA ASP A 436 -15.13 -15.52 -6.50
C ASP A 436 -16.35 -14.96 -7.26
N TYR A 437 -16.14 -14.38 -8.45
CA TYR A 437 -17.23 -13.87 -9.27
C TYR A 437 -18.20 -14.98 -9.70
N THR A 438 -17.70 -16.13 -10.15
CA THR A 438 -18.55 -17.27 -10.56
C THR A 438 -19.33 -17.84 -9.36
N ALA A 439 -18.69 -17.94 -8.19
CA ALA A 439 -19.31 -18.42 -6.97
C ALA A 439 -20.47 -17.48 -6.55
N ARG A 440 -20.27 -16.16 -6.62
CA ARG A 440 -21.32 -15.17 -6.33
C ARG A 440 -22.48 -15.21 -7.31
N LEU A 441 -22.22 -15.42 -8.60
CA LEU A 441 -23.28 -15.58 -9.60
C LEU A 441 -24.18 -16.79 -9.33
N THR A 442 -23.62 -17.85 -8.74
CA THR A 442 -24.34 -19.09 -8.42
C THR A 442 -24.94 -19.09 -7.01
N GLY A 443 -24.78 -18.01 -6.23
CA GLY A 443 -25.30 -17.89 -4.87
C GLY A 443 -24.44 -18.57 -3.79
N PHE A 444 -23.28 -19.13 -4.14
CA PHE A 444 -22.31 -19.68 -3.20
C PHE A 444 -21.24 -18.64 -2.92
N SER A 445 -21.33 -17.88 -1.83
CA SER A 445 -20.18 -17.09 -1.37
C SER A 445 -19.43 -17.89 -0.31
N GLU A 446 -18.13 -18.17 -0.52
CA GLU A 446 -17.27 -18.64 0.58
C GLU A 446 -17.30 -17.62 1.74
N PRO A 447 -17.35 -18.07 3.01
CA PRO A 447 -17.23 -17.16 4.14
C PRO A 447 -15.90 -16.41 4.09
N LYS A 448 -15.94 -15.10 4.35
CA LYS A 448 -14.79 -14.20 4.38
C LYS A 448 -13.73 -14.60 5.40
#